data_AF-X0WZA1-F1
#
_entry.id   AF-X0WZA1-F1
#
_cell.length_a   1.000
_cell.length_b   1.000
_cell.length_c   1.000
_cell.angle_alpha   90.00
_cell.angle_beta   90.00
_cell.angle_gamma   90.00
#
_symmetry.space_group_name_H-M   'P 1'
#
loop_
_entity.id
_entity.type
_entity.pdbx_description
1 polymer ?
#
loop_
_entity_poly.entity_id
_entity_poly.type
_entity_poly.pdbx_seq_one_letter_code
_entity_poly.pdbx_strand_id
1 'polypeptide(L)' 'MNIPKIGITLGDPGGIGPEIVLKALSSKNSLPKISYILFGSSLLVEEEKLALG' A
#
# COMPACT_ATOMS: atom_id res chain seq x y z
N MET A 1 -8.56 -4.40 23.32
CA MET A 1 -7.20 -4.34 22.72
C MET A 1 -7.21 -3.30 21.61
N ASN A 2 -6.27 -2.35 21.62
CA ASN A 2 -6.16 -1.33 20.57
C ASN A 2 -5.47 -1.93 19.33
N ILE A 3 -6.05 -1.76 18.14
CA ILE A 3 -5.40 -2.19 16.89
C ILE A 3 -4.30 -1.15 16.58
N PRO A 4 -3.02 -1.53 16.49
CA PRO A 4 -1.96 -0.57 16.17
C PRO A 4 -2.17 0.00 14.76
N LYS A 5 -1.82 1.27 14.59
CA LYS A 5 -1.86 1.98 13.30
C LYS A 5 -0.46 2.06 12.74
N ILE A 6 -0.28 1.70 11.47
CA ILE A 6 0.99 1.83 10.75
C ILE A 6 0.76 2.72 9.54
N GLY A 7 1.50 3.83 9.49
CA GLY A 7 1.60 4.66 8.29
C GLY A 7 2.60 4.08 7.31
N ILE A 8 2.21 3.96 6.04
CA ILE A 8 3.08 3.55 4.94
C ILE A 8 3.12 4.72 3.94
N THR A 9 4.29 5.25 3.64
CA THR A 9 4.46 6.25 2.57
C THR A 9 4.70 5.55 1.24
N LEU A 10 4.08 6.02 0.16
CA LEU A 10 4.31 5.49 -1.19
C LEU A 10 5.74 5.73 -1.70
N GLY A 11 6.42 6.76 -1.18
CA GLY A 11 7.74 7.17 -1.66
C GLY A 11 7.63 7.98 -2.96
N ASP A 12 8.63 7.82 -3.83
CA ASP A 12 8.67 8.48 -5.14
C ASP A 12 7.66 7.84 -6.11
N PRO A 13 6.71 8.62 -6.69
CA PRO A 13 5.79 8.13 -7.71
C PRO A 13 6.44 7.50 -8.94
N GLY A 14 7.66 7.92 -9.32
CA GLY A 14 8.39 7.35 -10.46
C GLY A 14 9.21 6.10 -10.11
N GLY A 15 9.24 5.69 -8.85
CA GLY A 15 9.93 4.50 -8.37
C GLY A 15 9.00 3.29 -8.23
N ILE A 16 9.56 2.18 -7.74
CA ILE A 16 8.80 0.92 -7.54
C ILE A 16 8.02 0.87 -6.21
N GLY A 17 8.13 1.89 -5.36
CA GLY A 17 7.50 1.94 -4.04
C GLY A 17 5.98 1.69 -4.08
N PRO A 18 5.23 2.40 -4.94
CA PRO A 18 3.79 2.18 -5.11
C PRO A 18 3.44 0.73 -5.47
N GLU A 19 4.11 0.17 -6.46
CA GLU A 19 3.92 -1.21 -6.93
C GLU A 19 4.08 -2.23 -5.78
N ILE A 20 5.20 -2.12 -5.06
CA ILE A 20 5.56 -3.07 -3.99
C ILE A 20 4.58 -2.96 -2.81
N VAL A 21 4.17 -1.75 -2.45
CA VAL A 21 3.19 -1.55 -1.37
C VAL A 21 1.86 -2.19 -1.72
N LEU A 22 1.34 -1.97 -2.94
CA LEU A 22 0.07 -2.56 -3.35
C LEU A 22 0.13 -4.08 -3.45
N LYS A 23 1.22 -4.64 -3.98
CA LYS A 23 1.44 -6.10 -4.02
C LYS A 23 1.51 -6.71 -2.62
N ALA A 24 2.22 -6.08 -1.70
CA ALA A 24 2.34 -6.55 -0.31
C ALA A 24 0.99 -6.53 0.41
N LEU A 25 0.24 -5.43 0.29
CA LEU A 25 -1.08 -5.27 0.90
C LEU A 25 -2.16 -6.17 0.28
N SER A 26 -2.01 -6.56 -0.99
CA SER A 26 -2.95 -7.44 -1.69
C SER A 26 -2.56 -8.93 -1.65
N SER A 27 -1.45 -9.28 -1.00
CA SER A 27 -0.96 -10.66 -1.00
C SER A 27 -1.91 -11.62 -0.29
N LYS A 28 -1.94 -12.88 -0.73
CA LYS A 28 -2.72 -13.97 -0.07
C LYS A 28 -2.14 -14.39 1.28
N ASN A 29 -0.95 -13.88 1.63
CA ASN A 29 -0.33 -14.15 2.91
C ASN A 29 -1.05 -13.38 4.02
N SER A 30 -1.12 -13.97 5.20
CA SER A 30 -1.71 -13.28 6.34
C SER A 30 -0.84 -12.12 6.77
N LEU A 31 -1.36 -10.90 6.60
CA LEU A 31 -0.81 -9.73 7.26
C LEU A 31 -1.22 -9.73 8.73
N PRO A 32 -0.37 -9.21 9.63
CA PRO A 32 -0.76 -9.02 11.02
C PRO A 32 -1.97 -8.10 11.12
N LYS A 33 -2.78 -8.28 12.17
CA LYS A 33 -4.00 -7.50 12.40
C LYS A 33 -3.66 -6.06 12.79
N ILE A 34 -3.46 -5.22 11.77
CA ILE A 34 -2.99 -3.84 11.86
C ILE A 34 -3.91 -2.95 11.03
N SER A 35 -4.09 -1.69 11.46
CA SER A 35 -4.70 -0.64 10.64
C SER A 35 -3.62 0.05 9.81
N TYR A 36 -3.48 -0.38 8.55
CA TYR A 36 -2.55 0.23 7.60
C TYR A 36 -3.14 1.52 7.03
N ILE A 37 -2.38 2.61 7.10
CA ILE A 37 -2.75 3.92 6.57
C ILE A 37 -1.74 4.27 5.48
N LEU A 38 -2.22 4.40 4.25
CA LEU A 38 -1.38 4.74 3.11
C LEU A 38 -1.30 6.26 2.95
N PHE A 39 -0.08 6.80 2.90
CA PHE A 39 0.20 8.21 2.67
C PHE A 39 0.81 8.39 1.27
N GLY A 40 0.09 9.11 0.42
CA GLY A 40 0.49 9.43 -0.95
C GLY A 40 -0.70 9.84 -1.81
N SER A 41 -0.48 9.98 -3.12
CA SER A 41 -1.54 10.35 -4.07
C SER A 41 -2.51 9.18 -4.29
N SER A 42 -3.80 9.42 -4.13
CA SER A 42 -4.83 8.42 -4.48
C SER A 42 -4.87 8.14 -5.97
N LEU A 43 -4.56 9.12 -6.83
CA LEU A 43 -4.49 8.91 -8.29
C LEU A 43 -3.45 7.86 -8.65
N LEU A 44 -2.25 7.97 -8.07
CA LEU A 44 -1.16 7.02 -8.26
C LEU A 44 -1.56 5.60 -7.84
N VAL A 45 -2.31 5.47 -6.73
CA VAL A 45 -2.81 4.16 -6.27
C VAL A 45 -3.78 3.54 -7.28
N GLU A 46 -4.68 4.33 -7.86
CA GLU A 46 -5.63 3.82 -8.86
C GLU A 46 -4.93 3.48 -10.19
N GLU A 47 -3.98 4.30 -10.64
CA GLU A 47 -3.17 4.02 -11.84
C GLU A 47 -2.36 2.73 -11.66
N GLU A 48 -1.70 2.56 -10.50
CA GLU A 48 -0.90 1.38 -10.21
C GLU A 48 -1.77 0.12 -10.11
N LYS A 49 -2.97 0.19 -9.52
CA LYS A 49 -3.93 -0.93 -9.53
C LYS A 49 -4.28 -1.36 -10.96
N LEU A 50 -4.55 -0.41 -11.86
CA LEU A 50 -4.86 -0.72 -13.25
C LEU A 50 -3.67 -1.36 -13.97
N ALA A 51 -2.45 -0.95 -13.64
CA ALA A 51 -1.22 -1.51 -14.20
C ALA A 51 -0.94 -2.95 -13.73
N LEU A 52 -1.37 -3.31 -12.52
CA LEU A 52 -1.13 -4.63 -11.92
C LEU A 52 -2.10 -5.73 -12.38
N GLY A 53 -3.23 -5.37 -12.98
CA GLY A 53 -4.31 -6.28 -13.42
C GLY A 53 -5.21 -6.77 -12.29
#